data_AF-A0A0X7JZH5-F1
#
_entry.id   AF-A0A0X7JZH5-F1
#
_cell.length_a   1.000
_cell.length_b   1.000
_cell.length_c   1.000
_cell.angle_alpha   90.00
_cell.angle_beta   90.00
_cell.angle_gamma   90.00
#
_symmetry.space_group_name_H-M   'P 1'
#
loop_
_entity.id
_entity.type
_entity.pdbx_description
1 polymer ?
#
loop_
_entity_poly.entity_id
_entity_poly.type
_entity_poly.pdbx_seq_one_letter_code
_entity_poly.pdbx_strand_id
1 'polypeptide(L)'
;MNEGLSDANLNYVLAVIESGPNTDLGEMCEHLQMDRHNLLNRLAISVAKLFIKATRDFHYCDEVMNTFISDIIDLSMHADMPQPAFSIYQAFDAGEYWHTGDDRDVFPREKWSRPELERILCEIDDGANGLSKQVRLEPPKGCYWPIAD
;
A
#
# COMPACT_ATOMS: atom_id res chain seq x y z
N MET A 1 14.59 2.35 -8.53
CA MET A 1 14.46 3.36 -7.45
C MET A 1 13.19 3.02 -6.72
N ASN A 2 13.29 2.14 -5.71
CA ASN A 2 12.16 1.52 -5.02
C ASN A 2 12.09 2.02 -3.57
N GLU A 3 12.46 3.27 -3.36
CA GLU A 3 12.53 3.89 -2.04
C GLU A 3 11.32 4.79 -1.88
N GLY A 4 10.79 4.88 -0.65
CA GLY A 4 9.66 5.75 -0.34
C GLY A 4 10.00 7.24 -0.55
N LEU A 5 9.06 8.11 -0.19
CA LEU A 5 9.33 9.54 -0.13
C LEU A 5 10.39 9.83 0.94
N SER A 6 11.19 10.86 0.70
CA SER A 6 12.01 11.44 1.77
C SER A 6 11.10 12.00 2.87
N ASP A 7 11.62 12.10 4.10
CA ASP A 7 10.82 12.59 5.23
C ASP A 7 10.21 13.98 4.95
N ALA A 8 10.95 14.88 4.28
CA ALA A 8 10.45 16.20 3.91
C ALA A 8 9.26 16.12 2.93
N ASN A 9 9.38 15.29 1.89
CA ASN A 9 8.33 15.14 0.89
C ASN A 9 7.11 14.40 1.46
N LEU A 10 7.35 13.40 2.31
CA LEU A 10 6.29 12.68 3.00
C LEU A 10 5.49 13.62 3.92
N ASN A 11 6.18 14.41 4.74
CA ASN A 11 5.53 15.37 5.62
C ASN A 11 4.73 16.42 4.84
N TYR A 12 5.26 16.88 3.69
CA TYR A 12 4.51 17.77 2.80
C TYR A 12 3.21 17.13 2.32
N VAL A 13 3.28 15.92 1.75
CA VAL A 13 2.09 15.22 1.23
C VAL A 13 1.07 14.95 2.34
N LEU A 14 1.51 14.47 3.50
CA LEU A 14 0.64 14.23 4.65
C LEU A 14 -0.02 15.52 5.15
N ALA A 15 0.71 16.64 5.20
CA ALA A 15 0.14 17.93 5.58
C ALA A 15 -0.91 18.43 4.56
N VAL A 16 -0.72 18.19 3.26
CA VAL A 16 -1.71 18.53 2.23
C VAL A 16 -2.99 17.71 2.45
N ILE A 17 -2.88 16.40 2.67
CA ILE A 17 -4.02 15.51 2.95
C ILE A 17 -4.78 15.96 4.21
N GLU A 18 -4.06 16.27 5.28
CA GLU A 18 -4.63 16.74 6.55
C GLU A 18 -5.30 18.12 6.42
N SER A 19 -4.94 18.91 5.40
CA SER A 19 -5.51 20.25 5.18
C SER A 19 -6.90 20.24 4.55
N GLY A 20 -7.35 19.11 4.00
CA GLY A 20 -8.74 18.90 3.59
C GLY A 20 -8.95 18.03 2.35
N PRO A 21 -10.22 17.79 1.98
CA PRO A 21 -10.61 16.80 0.97
C PRO A 21 -10.28 17.21 -0.48
N ASN A 22 -9.85 18.45 -0.73
CA ASN A 22 -9.43 18.92 -2.05
C ASN A 22 -7.94 18.64 -2.26
N THR A 23 -7.51 17.42 -1.97
CA THR A 23 -6.13 17.00 -2.21
C THR A 23 -5.93 16.86 -3.73
N ASP A 24 -5.25 17.83 -4.35
CA ASP A 24 -4.95 17.78 -5.78
C ASP A 24 -3.63 17.04 -6.01
N LEU A 25 -3.73 15.81 -6.52
CA LEU A 25 -2.57 15.01 -6.90
C LEU A 25 -1.67 15.71 -7.92
N GLY A 26 -2.25 16.54 -8.81
CA GLY A 26 -1.53 17.36 -9.77
C GLY A 26 -0.62 18.39 -9.12
N GLU A 27 -1.13 19.17 -8.16
CA GLU A 27 -0.34 20.17 -7.43
C GLU A 27 0.84 19.52 -6.67
N MET A 28 0.61 18.35 -6.05
CA MET A 28 1.67 17.61 -5.38
C MET A 28 2.72 17.08 -6.35
N CYS A 29 2.30 16.57 -7.52
CA CYS A 29 3.21 16.12 -8.57
C CYS A 29 4.11 17.27 -9.06
N GLU A 30 3.53 18.45 -9.30
CA GLU A 30 4.26 19.65 -9.72
C GLU A 30 5.26 20.11 -8.65
N HIS A 31 4.83 20.18 -7.39
CA HIS A 31 5.69 20.59 -6.28
C HIS A 31 6.87 19.63 -6.08
N LEU A 32 6.62 18.32 -6.17
CA LEU A 32 7.62 17.28 -5.92
C LEU A 32 8.44 16.91 -7.16
N GLN A 33 8.09 17.47 -8.33
CA GLN A 33 8.67 17.11 -9.63
C GLN A 33 8.62 15.60 -9.90
N MET A 34 7.49 14.98 -9.56
CA MET A 34 7.23 13.55 -9.76
C MET A 34 6.03 13.35 -10.68
N ASP A 35 6.05 12.28 -11.46
CA ASP A 35 4.85 11.81 -12.13
C ASP A 35 3.89 11.14 -11.13
N ARG A 36 2.59 11.10 -11.47
CA ARG A 36 1.52 10.55 -10.62
C ARG A 36 1.80 9.11 -10.19
N HIS A 37 2.27 8.28 -11.12
CA HIS A 37 2.51 6.86 -10.86
C HIS A 37 3.62 6.68 -9.80
N ASN A 38 4.71 7.43 -9.93
CA ASN A 38 5.81 7.42 -8.98
C ASN A 38 5.42 8.02 -7.63
N LEU A 39 4.68 9.12 -7.60
CA LEU A 39 4.20 9.73 -6.35
C LEU A 39 3.33 8.74 -5.56
N LEU A 40 2.33 8.12 -6.19
CA LEU A 40 1.43 7.16 -5.54
C LEU A 40 2.20 5.95 -4.97
N ASN A 41 3.12 5.38 -5.75
CA ASN A 41 3.95 4.26 -5.30
C ASN A 41 4.84 4.63 -4.12
N ARG A 42 5.53 5.77 -4.18
CA ARG A 42 6.42 6.20 -3.10
C ARG A 42 5.67 6.58 -1.83
N LEU A 43 4.51 7.22 -1.97
CA LEU A 43 3.63 7.53 -0.86
C LEU A 43 3.17 6.24 -0.17
N ALA A 44 2.63 5.28 -0.92
CA ALA A 44 2.15 4.02 -0.38
C ALA A 44 3.25 3.24 0.37
N ILE A 45 4.47 3.15 -0.20
CA ILE A 45 5.62 2.54 0.47
C ILE A 45 5.93 3.25 1.80
N SER A 46 5.84 4.58 1.81
CA SER A 46 6.13 5.38 3.01
C SER A 46 5.06 5.17 4.09
N VAL A 47 3.79 5.15 3.72
CA VAL A 47 2.66 4.88 4.61
C VAL A 47 2.74 3.48 5.20
N ALA A 48 3.03 2.47 4.39
CA ALA A 48 3.28 1.11 4.86
C ALA A 48 4.44 1.08 5.88
N LYS A 49 5.55 1.77 5.61
CA LYS A 49 6.69 1.88 6.55
C LYS A 49 6.30 2.56 7.86
N LEU A 50 5.43 3.59 7.84
CA LEU A 50 4.94 4.24 9.07
C LEU A 50 4.14 3.28 9.94
N PHE A 51 3.26 2.47 9.33
CA PHE A 51 2.48 1.46 10.05
C PHE A 51 3.35 0.34 10.62
N ILE A 52 4.27 -0.22 9.82
CA ILE A 52 5.16 -1.30 10.27
C ILE A 52 6.04 -0.85 11.45
N LYS A 53 6.56 0.39 11.41
CA LYS A 53 7.36 0.97 12.49
C LYS A 53 6.53 1.48 13.68
N ALA A 54 5.21 1.36 13.62
CA ALA A 54 4.27 1.89 14.62
C ALA A 54 4.44 3.40 14.88
N THR A 55 4.91 4.16 13.89
CA THR A 55 5.00 5.63 13.95
C THR A 55 3.62 6.28 13.77
N ARG A 56 2.74 5.62 13.02
CA ARG A 56 1.33 5.95 12.85
C ARG A 56 0.49 4.69 13.06
N ASP A 57 -0.73 4.86 13.53
CA ASP A 57 -1.65 3.75 13.72
C ASP A 57 -2.28 3.29 12.39
N PHE A 58 -2.96 2.15 12.44
CA PHE A 58 -3.60 1.56 11.27
C PHE A 58 -4.62 2.50 10.63
N HIS A 59 -5.46 3.14 11.44
CA HIS A 59 -6.56 3.98 10.96
C HIS A 59 -6.03 5.18 10.17
N TYR A 60 -5.01 5.86 10.69
CA TYR A 60 -4.37 6.95 9.98
C TYR A 60 -3.78 6.50 8.64
N CYS A 61 -3.04 5.39 8.64
CA CYS A 61 -2.41 4.89 7.42
C CYS A 61 -3.45 4.43 6.38
N ASP A 62 -4.51 3.78 6.83
CA ASP A 62 -5.63 3.34 6.02
C ASP A 62 -6.39 4.53 5.40
N GLU A 63 -6.73 5.56 6.19
CA GLU A 63 -7.37 6.79 5.69
C GLU A 63 -6.55 7.48 4.60
N VAL A 64 -5.21 7.54 4.77
CA VAL A 64 -4.31 8.08 3.75
C VAL A 64 -4.37 7.26 2.47
N MET A 65 -4.37 5.93 2.55
CA MET A 65 -4.47 5.07 1.36
C MET A 65 -5.85 5.18 0.68
N ASN A 66 -6.91 5.24 1.48
CA ASN A 66 -8.29 5.45 1.03
C ASN A 66 -8.47 6.81 0.34
N THR A 67 -7.68 7.83 0.71
CA THR A 67 -7.72 9.15 0.04
C THR A 67 -7.31 9.07 -1.44
N PHE A 68 -6.36 8.19 -1.81
CA PHE A 68 -5.81 8.12 -3.17
C PHE A 68 -6.26 6.91 -3.98
N ILE A 69 -7.13 6.04 -3.45
CA ILE A 69 -7.55 4.86 -4.21
C ILE A 69 -8.25 5.23 -5.52
N SER A 70 -9.06 6.29 -5.53
CA SER A 70 -9.68 6.81 -6.74
C SER A 70 -8.61 7.25 -7.76
N ASP A 71 -7.57 7.96 -7.32
CA ASP A 71 -6.46 8.35 -8.21
C ASP A 71 -5.68 7.16 -8.76
N ILE A 72 -5.46 6.12 -7.95
CA ILE A 72 -4.80 4.87 -8.38
C ILE A 72 -5.63 4.19 -9.47
N ILE A 73 -6.94 4.05 -9.24
CA ILE A 73 -7.87 3.42 -10.19
C ILE A 73 -7.94 4.25 -11.48
N ASP A 74 -8.15 5.56 -11.39
CA ASP A 74 -8.24 6.45 -12.53
C ASP A 74 -6.97 6.42 -13.39
N LEU A 75 -5.79 6.40 -12.74
CA LEU A 75 -4.52 6.29 -13.46
C LEU A 75 -4.39 4.95 -14.19
N SER A 76 -4.85 3.85 -13.57
CA SER A 76 -4.82 2.50 -14.16
C SER A 76 -5.73 2.34 -15.39
N MET A 77 -6.69 3.23 -15.60
CA MET A 77 -7.51 3.25 -16.81
C MET A 77 -6.73 3.72 -18.05
N HIS A 78 -5.59 4.37 -17.85
CA HIS A 78 -4.82 5.03 -18.90
C HIS A 78 -3.34 4.62 -18.95
N ALA A 79 -2.85 3.94 -17.91
CA ALA A 79 -1.49 3.45 -17.78
C ALA A 79 -1.46 2.13 -17.01
N ASP A 80 -0.28 1.54 -16.84
CA ASP A 80 -0.12 0.38 -15.97
C ASP A 80 -0.54 0.71 -14.53
N MET A 81 -1.14 -0.29 -13.86
CA MET A 81 -1.58 -0.16 -12.47
C MET A 81 -0.40 0.25 -11.57
N PRO A 82 -0.55 1.33 -10.77
CA PRO A 82 0.46 1.72 -9.79
C PRO A 82 0.76 0.59 -8.80
N GLN A 83 1.92 -0.04 -8.99
CA GLN A 83 2.46 -1.05 -8.09
C GLN A 83 3.79 -0.56 -7.50
N PRO A 84 3.97 -0.64 -6.17
CA PRO A 84 3.18 -1.42 -5.20
C PRO A 84 1.98 -0.69 -4.57
N ALA A 85 1.61 0.52 -5.02
CA ALA A 85 0.55 1.30 -4.35
C ALA A 85 -0.77 0.54 -4.19
N PHE A 86 -1.24 -0.09 -5.27
CA PHE A 86 -2.48 -0.86 -5.23
C PHE A 86 -2.39 -2.10 -4.33
N SER A 87 -1.28 -2.84 -4.36
CA SER A 87 -1.07 -3.98 -3.46
C SER A 87 -1.05 -3.57 -1.99
N ILE A 88 -0.45 -2.41 -1.68
CA ILE A 88 -0.42 -1.85 -0.32
C ILE A 88 -1.83 -1.43 0.11
N TYR A 89 -2.60 -0.77 -0.76
CA TYR A 89 -4.00 -0.46 -0.49
C TYR A 89 -4.80 -1.73 -0.16
N GLN A 90 -4.66 -2.79 -0.96
CA GLN A 90 -5.36 -4.06 -0.72
C GLN A 90 -4.98 -4.70 0.61
N ALA A 91 -3.73 -4.55 1.05
CA ALA A 91 -3.29 -5.04 2.35
C ALA A 91 -3.94 -4.25 3.51
N PHE A 92 -4.13 -2.94 3.37
CA PHE A 92 -4.89 -2.14 4.35
C PHE A 92 -6.37 -2.53 4.36
N ASP A 93 -7.02 -2.59 3.19
CA ASP A 93 -8.43 -3.01 3.03
C ASP A 93 -8.70 -4.38 3.70
N ALA A 94 -7.80 -5.35 3.50
CA ALA A 94 -7.90 -6.67 4.14
C ALA A 94 -7.84 -6.63 5.68
N GLY A 95 -7.31 -5.57 6.30
CA GLY A 95 -7.24 -5.41 7.75
C GLY A 95 -8.40 -4.67 8.37
N GLU A 96 -9.35 -4.16 7.59
CA GLU A 96 -10.50 -3.41 8.10
C GLU A 96 -11.55 -4.32 8.76
N TYR A 97 -11.63 -5.59 8.36
CA TYR A 97 -12.69 -6.49 8.77
C TYR A 97 -12.18 -7.88 9.16
N TRP A 98 -12.94 -8.58 10.01
CA TRP A 98 -12.71 -10.00 10.29
C TRP A 98 -13.05 -10.85 9.06
N HIS A 99 -12.14 -11.74 8.69
CA HIS A 99 -12.36 -12.68 7.60
C HIS A 99 -13.10 -13.92 8.10
N THR A 100 -13.75 -14.64 7.18
CA THR A 100 -14.44 -15.88 7.52
C THR A 100 -13.47 -16.88 8.15
N GLY A 101 -13.76 -17.32 9.37
CA GLY A 101 -12.90 -18.24 10.14
C GLY A 101 -11.92 -17.54 11.07
N ASP A 102 -11.93 -16.22 11.17
CA ASP A 102 -11.20 -15.50 12.22
C ASP A 102 -11.85 -15.71 13.59
N ASP A 103 -11.01 -15.96 14.60
CA ASP A 103 -11.43 -15.90 15.99
C ASP A 103 -11.75 -14.45 16.37
N ARG A 104 -12.69 -14.25 17.30
CA ARG A 104 -13.13 -12.91 17.73
C ARG A 104 -12.04 -12.10 18.42
N ASP A 105 -11.02 -12.76 18.95
CA ASP A 105 -9.90 -12.13 19.66
C ASP A 105 -8.75 -11.73 18.71
N VAL A 106 -8.89 -12.01 17.41
CA VAL A 106 -7.95 -11.56 16.38
C VAL A 106 -8.15 -10.09 16.10
N PHE A 107 -7.04 -9.36 15.97
CA PHE A 107 -7.02 -8.02 15.37
C PHE A 107 -6.76 -8.15 13.87
N PRO A 108 -7.73 -7.88 12.97
CA PRO A 108 -7.58 -8.14 11.55
C PRO A 108 -6.37 -7.45 10.91
N ARG A 109 -6.12 -6.18 11.23
CA ARG A 109 -4.89 -5.44 10.85
C ARG A 109 -3.57 -6.14 11.19
N GLU A 110 -3.52 -6.89 12.30
CA GLU A 110 -2.31 -7.60 12.72
C GLU A 110 -2.19 -8.97 12.04
N LYS A 111 -3.33 -9.60 11.70
CA LYS A 111 -3.37 -10.90 11.02
C LYS A 111 -3.25 -10.81 9.51
N TRP A 112 -3.84 -9.78 8.90
CA TRP A 112 -4.01 -9.65 7.46
C TRP A 112 -3.16 -8.53 6.86
N SER A 113 -3.21 -7.31 7.41
CA SER A 113 -2.43 -6.19 6.85
C SER A 113 -0.94 -6.29 7.15
N ARG A 114 -0.56 -6.47 8.43
CA ARG A 114 0.86 -6.43 8.83
C ARG A 114 1.70 -7.46 8.07
N PRO A 115 1.34 -8.76 7.98
CA PRO A 115 2.18 -9.73 7.30
C PRO A 115 2.30 -9.45 5.79
N GLU A 116 1.23 -8.98 5.17
CA GLU A 116 1.22 -8.68 3.74
C GLU A 116 2.04 -7.43 3.41
N LEU A 117 1.93 -6.39 4.23
CA LEU A 117 2.76 -5.19 4.11
C LEU A 117 4.25 -5.50 4.33
N GLU A 118 4.58 -6.35 5.30
CA GLU A 118 5.96 -6.83 5.51
C GLU A 118 6.48 -7.60 4.30
N ARG A 119 5.65 -8.49 3.71
CA ARG A 119 5.99 -9.22 2.48
C ARG A 119 6.28 -8.27 1.32
N ILE A 120 5.37 -7.33 1.06
CA ILE A 120 5.51 -6.34 -0.02
C ILE A 120 6.79 -5.51 0.16
N LEU A 121 7.03 -4.99 1.37
CA LEU A 121 8.22 -4.19 1.65
C LEU A 121 9.51 -5.00 1.52
N CYS A 122 9.51 -6.26 1.94
CA CYS A 122 10.65 -7.18 1.77
C CYS A 122 10.97 -7.41 0.28
N GLU A 123 9.95 -7.66 -0.55
CA GLU A 123 10.13 -7.87 -2.00
C GLU A 123 10.68 -6.63 -2.72
N ILE A 124 10.25 -5.45 -2.27
CA ILE A 124 10.73 -4.16 -2.78
C ILE A 124 12.22 -3.99 -2.45
N ASP A 125 12.62 -4.28 -1.21
CA ASP A 125 14.00 -4.17 -0.75
C ASP A 125 14.89 -5.23 -1.44
N ASP A 126 14.42 -6.47 -1.60
CA ASP A 126 15.13 -7.54 -2.32
C ASP A 126 15.30 -7.22 -3.81
N GLY A 127 14.26 -6.68 -4.44
CA GLY A 127 14.28 -6.21 -5.82
C GLY A 127 15.21 -5.01 -6.03
N ALA A 128 15.32 -4.13 -5.03
CA ALA A 128 16.29 -3.02 -5.03
C ALA A 128 17.74 -3.51 -4.86
N ASN A 129 17.95 -4.57 -4.09
CA ASN A 129 19.26 -5.16 -3.81
C ASN A 129 19.74 -6.17 -4.87
N GLY A 130 18.99 -6.36 -5.96
CA GLY A 130 19.40 -7.19 -7.10
C GLY A 130 19.46 -8.70 -6.82
N LEU A 131 18.79 -9.17 -5.78
CA LEU A 131 18.66 -10.61 -5.52
C LEU A 131 17.45 -11.14 -6.28
N SER A 132 17.65 -11.44 -7.56
CA SER A 132 16.70 -12.18 -8.38
C SER A 132 16.52 -13.61 -7.83
N LYS A 133 15.65 -13.75 -6.82
CA LYS A 133 15.09 -15.07 -6.51
C LYS A 133 13.82 -15.26 -7.30
N GLN A 134 13.98 -16.02 -8.37
CA GLN A 134 12.91 -16.73 -9.06
C GLN A 134 12.28 -17.73 -8.07
N VAL A 135 11.52 -17.24 -7.10
CA VAL A 135 10.69 -18.11 -6.24
C VAL A 135 9.40 -18.33 -6.99
N ARG A 136 9.36 -19.45 -7.70
CA ARG A 136 8.12 -20.03 -8.18
C ARG A 136 7.27 -20.35 -6.94
N LEU A 137 6.30 -19.50 -6.65
CA LEU A 137 5.23 -19.81 -5.70
C LEU A 137 4.40 -20.93 -6.33
N GLU A 138 4.80 -22.18 -6.07
CA GLU A 138 3.86 -23.30 -6.17
C GLU A 138 2.76 -23.01 -5.13
N PRO A 139 1.47 -23.01 -5.51
CA PRO A 139 0.40 -22.74 -4.58
C PRO A 139 0.45 -23.77 -3.43
N PRO A 140 0.15 -23.38 -2.18
CA PRO A 140 0.06 -24.33 -1.09
C PRO A 140 -0.93 -25.42 -1.47
N LYS A 141 -0.47 -26.67 -1.45
CA LYS A 141 -1.31 -27.83 -1.69
C LYS A 141 -2.39 -27.87 -0.61
N GLY A 142 -3.61 -27.50 -0.99
CA GLY A 142 -4.81 -27.74 -0.21
C GLY A 142 -5.49 -26.48 0.29
N CYS A 143 -6.11 -25.72 -0.62
CA CYS A 143 -7.35 -24.99 -0.37
C CYS A 143 -8.11 -24.92 -1.71
N TYR A 144 -8.92 -25.95 -1.96
CA TYR A 144 -9.91 -25.93 -3.03
C TYR A 144 -11.12 -25.16 -2.48
N TRP A 145 -11.37 -23.95 -2.96
CA TRP A 145 -12.67 -23.30 -2.78
C TRP A 145 -13.63 -23.89 -3.83
N PRO A 146 -14.79 -24.45 -3.45
CA PRO A 146 -15.76 -24.89 -4.44
C PRO A 146 -16.34 -23.65 -5.14
N ILE A 147 -16.11 -23.56 -6.45
CA ILE A 147 -16.95 -22.76 -7.33
C ILE A 147 -18.29 -23.49 -7.39
N ALA A 148 -19.33 -22.87 -6.85
CA ALA A 148 -20.69 -23.33 -7.02
C ALA A 148 -21.16 -22.94 -8.43
N ASP A 149 -21.46 -23.94 -9.24
CA ASP A 149 -22.45 -23.92 -10.32
C ASP A 149 -23.30 -25.19 -10.19
#